data_AF-A0A318YA64-F1
#
_entry.id   AF-A0A318YA64-F1
#
_cell.length_a   1.000
_cell.length_b   1.000
_cell.length_c   1.000
_cell.angle_alpha   90.00
_cell.angle_beta   90.00
_cell.angle_gamma   90.00
#
_symmetry.space_group_name_H-M   'P 1'
#
loop_
_entity.id
_entity.type
_entity.pdbx_description
1 polymer ?
#
loop_
_entity_poly.entity_id
_entity_poly.type
_entity_poly.pdbx_seq_one_letter_code
_entity_poly.pdbx_strand_id
1 'polypeptide(L)'
;NQPTTTTPSSTTDLESDLLLHLTSTPALEDLHATLLSSLQRLGWTERIRKLAQELLRGGRCERFDEVFEAVVASAEGRKHPVLAEANKAKQQSNGNNNSGGDEDGSSGIGDLEAFDVRIPSAVVEQGVRALKEVLREVVVAEDGGDILGEVENGHKEEGGGG
;
A
#
# COMPACT_ATOMS: atom_id res chain seq x y z
N ASN A 1 44.06 -29.81 -1.02
CA ASN A 1 43.34 -28.52 -1.04
C ASN A 1 42.13 -28.67 -1.94
N GLN A 2 40.94 -28.85 -1.35
CA GLN A 2 39.68 -28.89 -2.12
C GLN A 2 39.30 -27.46 -2.54
N PRO A 3 38.76 -27.25 -3.76
CA PRO A 3 38.09 -26.03 -4.13
C PRO A 3 36.71 -25.96 -3.46
N THR A 4 36.41 -24.84 -2.79
CA THR A 4 35.07 -24.54 -2.25
C THR A 4 34.12 -24.24 -3.41
N THR A 5 33.27 -25.20 -3.76
CA THR A 5 32.14 -24.99 -4.66
C THR A 5 31.08 -24.15 -3.94
N THR A 6 30.99 -22.87 -4.27
CA THR A 6 29.86 -22.01 -3.89
C THR A 6 28.65 -22.45 -4.71
N THR A 7 27.76 -23.23 -4.11
CA THR A 7 26.45 -23.54 -4.69
C THR A 7 25.63 -22.25 -4.76
N PRO A 8 24.97 -21.92 -5.88
CA PRO A 8 24.08 -20.77 -5.93
C PRO A 8 22.88 -21.03 -5.04
N SER A 9 22.80 -20.34 -3.90
CA SER A 9 21.60 -20.30 -3.06
C SER A 9 20.42 -19.87 -3.91
N SER A 10 19.28 -20.55 -3.81
CA SER A 10 18.10 -20.14 -4.56
C SER A 10 17.59 -18.80 -4.02
N THR A 11 16.98 -17.96 -4.85
CA THR A 11 16.48 -16.63 -4.43
C THR A 11 15.47 -16.73 -3.27
N THR A 12 14.74 -17.85 -3.19
CA THR A 12 13.82 -18.18 -2.09
C THR A 12 14.52 -18.46 -0.77
N ASP A 13 15.74 -19.00 -0.80
CA ASP A 13 16.55 -19.22 0.42
C ASP A 13 17.02 -17.87 0.97
N LEU A 14 17.45 -16.95 0.09
CA LEU A 14 17.85 -15.60 0.48
C LEU A 14 16.67 -14.81 1.07
N GLU A 15 15.49 -14.86 0.45
CA GLU A 15 14.30 -14.21 0.99
C GLU A 15 13.96 -14.74 2.40
N SER A 16 14.04 -16.06 2.59
CA SER A 16 13.79 -16.70 3.88
C SER A 16 14.81 -16.28 4.95
N ASP A 17 16.10 -16.23 4.60
CA ASP A 17 17.17 -15.79 5.50
C ASP A 17 17.03 -14.32 5.89
N LEU A 18 16.66 -13.45 4.95
CA LEU A 18 16.40 -12.03 5.23
C LEU A 18 15.18 -11.87 6.15
N LEU A 19 14.09 -12.60 5.90
CA LEU A 19 12.91 -12.59 6.76
C LEU A 19 13.23 -13.10 8.18
N LEU A 20 14.02 -14.16 8.30
CA LEU A 20 14.48 -14.68 9.60
C LEU A 20 15.31 -13.64 10.35
N HIS A 21 16.20 -12.93 9.65
CA HIS A 21 17.02 -11.87 10.24
C HIS A 21 16.17 -10.69 10.74
N LEU A 22 15.21 -10.24 9.92
CA LEU A 22 14.30 -9.14 10.26
C LEU A 22 13.42 -9.49 11.47
N THR A 23 12.90 -10.72 11.52
CA THR A 23 12.05 -11.19 12.63
C THR A 23 12.83 -11.47 13.91
N SER A 24 14.14 -11.73 13.81
CA SER A 24 15.03 -11.90 14.98
C SER A 24 15.48 -10.56 15.59
N THR A 25 15.15 -9.43 14.96
CA THR A 25 15.58 -8.10 15.36
C THR A 25 14.36 -7.27 15.81
N PRO A 26 14.43 -6.50 16.91
CA PRO A 26 13.32 -5.64 17.35
C PRO A 26 12.97 -4.53 16.34
N ALA A 27 13.84 -4.28 15.36
CA ALA A 27 13.65 -3.29 14.30
C ALA A 27 12.34 -3.47 13.52
N LEU A 28 11.85 -4.71 13.36
CA LEU A 28 10.58 -4.97 12.68
C LEU A 28 9.38 -4.46 13.49
N GLU A 29 9.42 -4.62 14.80
CA GLU A 29 8.36 -4.13 15.71
C GLU A 29 8.34 -2.60 15.75
N ASP A 30 9.52 -1.96 15.83
CA ASP A 30 9.65 -0.50 15.77
C ASP A 30 9.18 0.07 14.43
N LEU A 31 9.51 -0.63 13.33
CA LEU A 31 9.03 -0.29 11.99
C LEU A 31 7.51 -0.40 11.90
N HIS A 32 6.93 -1.48 12.42
CA HIS A 32 5.49 -1.70 12.45
C HIS A 32 4.77 -0.57 13.23
N ALA A 33 5.26 -0.22 14.43
CA ALA A 33 4.71 0.87 15.22
C ALA A 33 4.78 2.23 14.49
N THR A 34 5.90 2.49 13.80
CA THR A 34 6.12 3.74 13.06
C THR A 34 5.23 3.85 11.83
N LEU A 35 5.10 2.78 11.04
CA LEU A 35 4.22 2.73 9.87
C LEU A 35 2.74 2.83 10.26
N LEU A 36 2.33 2.10 11.31
CA LEU A 36 0.97 2.16 11.83
C LEU A 36 0.62 3.59 12.27
N SER A 37 1.50 4.24 13.04
CA SER A 37 1.32 5.63 13.46
C SER A 37 1.19 6.57 12.25
N SER A 38 1.96 6.33 11.20
CA SER A 38 1.94 7.15 9.98
C SER A 38 0.64 6.97 9.20
N LEU A 39 0.15 5.73 9.05
CA LEU A 39 -1.15 5.44 8.45
C LEU A 39 -2.30 6.06 9.22
N GLN A 40 -2.25 6.01 10.56
CA GLN A 40 -3.26 6.63 11.42
C GLN A 40 -3.28 8.15 11.27
N ARG A 41 -2.11 8.82 11.29
CA ARG A 41 -2.02 10.28 11.08
C ARG A 41 -2.55 10.72 9.71
N LEU A 42 -2.36 9.89 8.69
CA LEU A 42 -2.90 10.11 7.33
C LEU A 42 -4.37 9.70 7.18
N GLY A 43 -5.04 9.34 8.27
CA GLY A 43 -6.44 8.94 8.29
C GLY A 43 -6.75 7.66 7.48
N TRP A 44 -5.74 6.85 7.17
CA TRP A 44 -5.94 5.63 6.37
C TRP A 44 -6.81 4.59 7.10
N THR A 45 -6.59 4.41 8.41
CA THR A 45 -7.40 3.50 9.23
C THR A 45 -8.87 3.96 9.33
N GLU A 46 -9.10 5.27 9.31
CA GLU A 46 -10.43 5.87 9.27
C GLU A 46 -11.13 5.62 7.93
N ARG A 47 -10.41 5.77 6.81
CA ARG A 47 -10.93 5.46 5.47
C ARG A 47 -11.37 4.00 5.35
N ILE A 48 -10.59 3.06 5.89
CA ILE A 48 -10.99 1.64 5.95
C ILE A 48 -12.27 1.45 6.75
N ARG A 49 -12.37 2.05 7.94
CA ARG A 49 -13.57 1.93 8.78
C ARG A 49 -14.80 2.50 8.09
N LYS A 50 -14.68 3.65 7.43
CA LYS A 50 -15.78 4.25 6.65
C LYS A 50 -16.20 3.38 5.46
N LEU A 51 -15.23 2.84 4.71
CA LEU A 51 -15.51 1.92 3.61
C LEU A 51 -16.25 0.66 4.10
N ALA A 52 -15.76 0.02 5.15
CA ALA A 52 -16.40 -1.16 5.74
C ALA A 52 -17.81 -0.84 6.25
N GLN A 53 -17.99 0.31 6.90
CA GLN A 53 -19.29 0.76 7.37
C GLN A 53 -20.27 0.97 6.22
N GLU A 54 -19.87 1.60 5.12
CA GLU A 54 -20.72 1.81 3.95
C GLU A 54 -21.06 0.51 3.21
N LEU A 55 -20.14 -0.46 3.19
CA LEU A 55 -20.40 -1.80 2.65
C LEU A 55 -21.51 -2.52 3.43
N LEU A 56 -21.44 -2.46 4.77
CA LEU A 56 -22.44 -3.04 5.66
C LEU A 56 -23.77 -2.27 5.61
N ARG A 57 -23.73 -0.94 5.68
CA ARG A 57 -24.93 -0.08 5.67
C ARG A 57 -25.69 -0.16 4.34
N GLY A 58 -24.97 -0.38 3.24
CA GLY A 58 -25.54 -0.61 1.92
C GLY A 58 -26.11 -2.01 1.72
N GLY A 59 -25.99 -2.92 2.70
CA GLY A 59 -26.46 -4.31 2.60
C GLY A 59 -25.74 -5.12 1.53
N ARG A 60 -24.54 -4.70 1.11
CA ARG A 60 -23.79 -5.34 0.01
C ARG A 60 -22.81 -6.39 0.50
N CYS A 61 -22.43 -6.30 1.77
CA CYS A 61 -21.71 -7.33 2.48
C CYS A 61 -22.49 -7.67 3.74
N GLU A 62 -22.75 -8.95 3.97
CA GLU A 62 -23.43 -9.44 5.17
C GLU A 62 -22.49 -10.22 6.09
N ARG A 63 -21.35 -10.67 5.55
CA ARG A 63 -20.33 -11.42 6.27
C ARG A 63 -19.01 -10.67 6.33
N PHE A 64 -18.21 -10.97 7.38
CA PHE A 64 -16.89 -10.39 7.55
C PHE A 64 -15.98 -10.65 6.34
N ASP A 65 -15.97 -11.89 5.82
CA ASP A 65 -15.09 -12.28 4.73
C ASP A 65 -15.36 -11.46 3.45
N GLU A 66 -16.62 -11.11 3.18
CA GLU A 66 -17.01 -10.28 2.04
C GLU A 66 -16.55 -8.83 2.19
N VAL A 67 -16.67 -8.28 3.41
CA VAL A 67 -16.15 -6.93 3.72
C VAL A 67 -14.63 -6.92 3.58
N PHE A 68 -13.95 -7.92 4.14
CA PHE A 68 -12.50 -8.03 4.09
C PHE A 68 -12.01 -8.15 2.64
N GLU A 69 -12.61 -9.04 1.85
CA GLU A 69 -12.26 -9.21 0.44
C GLU A 69 -12.45 -7.91 -0.35
N ALA A 70 -13.56 -7.20 -0.14
CA ALA A 70 -13.81 -5.93 -0.80
C ALA A 70 -12.81 -4.83 -0.39
N VAL A 71 -12.49 -4.71 0.90
CA VAL A 71 -11.51 -3.73 1.41
C VAL A 71 -10.11 -4.05 0.87
N VAL A 72 -9.70 -5.32 0.89
CA VAL A 72 -8.39 -5.75 0.37
C VAL A 72 -8.31 -5.51 -1.14
N ALA A 73 -9.35 -5.88 -1.89
CA ALA A 73 -9.40 -5.59 -3.32
C ALA A 73 -9.28 -4.08 -3.59
N SER A 74 -9.97 -3.23 -2.81
CA SER A 74 -9.85 -1.77 -2.93
C SER A 74 -8.44 -1.28 -2.59
N ALA A 75 -7.82 -1.79 -1.53
CA ALA A 75 -6.48 -1.41 -1.10
C ALA A 75 -5.40 -1.79 -2.13
N GLU A 76 -5.62 -2.89 -2.86
CA GLU A 76 -4.77 -3.32 -3.96
C GLU A 76 -5.09 -2.63 -5.30
N GLY A 77 -6.11 -1.77 -5.34
CA GLY A 77 -6.59 -1.14 -6.58
C GLY A 77 -7.29 -2.11 -7.55
N ARG A 78 -7.65 -3.30 -7.07
CA ARG A 78 -8.45 -4.28 -7.82
C ARG A 78 -9.92 -3.89 -7.81
N LYS A 79 -10.61 -4.24 -8.89
CA LYS A 79 -12.07 -4.07 -8.99
C LYS A 79 -12.75 -5.26 -8.32
N HIS A 80 -13.55 -5.00 -7.28
CA HIS A 80 -14.38 -6.01 -6.62
C HIS A 80 -15.85 -5.88 -7.06
N PRO A 81 -16.60 -6.98 -7.31
CA PRO A 81 -17.99 -6.93 -7.75
C PRO A 81 -18.87 -6.04 -6.87
N VAL A 82 -18.73 -6.15 -5.54
CA VAL A 82 -19.49 -5.34 -4.58
C VAL A 82 -19.20 -3.84 -4.72
N LEU A 83 -17.94 -3.47 -4.98
CA LEU A 83 -17.55 -2.07 -5.20
C LEU A 83 -18.03 -1.56 -6.56
N ALA A 84 -17.96 -2.42 -7.59
CA ALA A 84 -18.44 -2.10 -8.93
C ALA A 84 -19.97 -1.92 -8.96
N GLU A 85 -20.72 -2.75 -8.26
CA GLU A 85 -22.18 -2.61 -8.11
C GLU A 85 -22.54 -1.35 -7.33
N ALA A 86 -21.79 -1.03 -6.28
CA ALA A 86 -21.97 0.22 -5.54
C ALA A 86 -21.76 1.46 -6.43
N ASN A 87 -20.75 1.44 -7.31
CA ASN A 87 -20.52 2.50 -8.29
C ASN A 87 -21.57 2.54 -9.41
N LYS A 88 -22.12 1.39 -9.83
CA LYS A 88 -23.18 1.32 -10.86
C LYS A 88 -24.54 1.83 -10.35
N ALA A 89 -24.90 1.52 -9.11
CA ALA A 89 -26.14 2.01 -8.50
C ALA A 89 -26.21 3.56 -8.50
N LYS A 90 -25.05 4.23 -8.40
CA LYS A 90 -24.92 5.69 -8.52
C LYS A 90 -25.26 6.22 -9.92
N GLN A 91 -24.79 5.55 -10.98
CA GLN A 91 -25.03 6.00 -12.37
C GLN A 91 -26.52 5.95 -12.75
N GLN A 92 -27.30 5.03 -12.19
CA GLN A 92 -28.75 4.99 -12.41
C GLN A 92 -29.52 6.06 -11.62
N SER A 93 -29.02 6.48 -10.45
CA SER A 93 -29.69 7.51 -9.64
C SER A 93 -29.49 8.94 -10.16
N ASN A 94 -28.39 9.22 -10.88
CA ASN A 94 -28.10 10.55 -11.45
C ASN A 94 -28.86 10.86 -12.76
N GLY A 95 -29.74 9.96 -13.23
CA GLY A 95 -30.50 10.13 -14.46
C GLY A 95 -31.88 10.79 -14.32
N ASN A 96 -32.34 11.11 -13.10
CA ASN A 96 -33.68 11.65 -12.87
C ASN A 96 -33.62 13.09 -12.35
N ASN A 97 -33.50 14.05 -13.26
CA ASN A 97 -33.74 15.47 -12.99
C ASN A 97 -35.20 15.67 -12.56
N ASN A 98 -35.47 15.73 -11.26
CA ASN A 98 -36.64 16.44 -10.77
C ASN A 98 -36.25 17.35 -9.60
N SER A 99 -36.61 18.62 -9.74
CA SER A 99 -36.33 19.70 -8.79
C SER A 99 -37.10 19.52 -7.48
N GLY A 100 -36.45 19.87 -6.37
CA GLY A 100 -37.09 20.29 -5.13
C GLY A 100 -37.09 19.24 -4.01
N GLY A 101 -36.37 19.54 -2.93
CA GLY A 101 -36.47 18.83 -1.66
C GLY A 101 -35.18 18.92 -0.85
N ASP A 102 -35.30 19.48 0.36
CA ASP A 102 -34.27 19.73 1.36
C ASP A 102 -33.15 18.67 1.46
N GLU A 103 -31.90 19.14 1.40
CA GLU A 103 -30.68 18.35 1.56
C GLU A 103 -30.43 18.02 3.05
N ASP A 104 -31.29 17.20 3.65
CA ASP A 104 -30.96 16.40 4.83
C ASP A 104 -31.44 14.97 4.64
N GLY A 105 -30.74 14.28 3.74
CA GLY A 105 -31.12 12.97 3.26
C GLY A 105 -30.03 12.40 2.39
N SER A 106 -28.79 12.40 2.90
CA SER A 106 -27.70 11.64 2.32
C SER A 106 -28.13 10.18 2.23
N SER A 107 -28.70 9.80 1.08
CA SER A 107 -28.76 8.42 0.62
C SER A 107 -27.34 7.88 0.78
N GLY A 108 -27.10 7.13 1.86
CA GLY A 108 -25.78 6.69 2.32
C GLY A 108 -25.20 5.61 1.40
N ILE A 109 -25.02 6.03 0.17
CA ILE A 109 -24.20 5.48 -0.87
C ILE A 109 -23.16 6.60 -1.05
N GLY A 110 -22.43 6.89 0.04
CA GLY A 110 -21.31 7.81 -0.03
C GLY A 110 -20.33 7.24 -1.03
N ASP A 111 -19.87 8.07 -1.96
CA ASP A 111 -18.94 7.73 -3.03
C ASP A 111 -17.86 6.74 -2.54
N LEU A 112 -17.98 5.44 -2.89
CA LEU A 112 -17.01 4.46 -2.37
C LEU A 112 -15.60 4.73 -2.90
N GLU A 113 -15.50 5.37 -4.06
CA GLU A 113 -14.23 5.93 -4.59
C GLU A 113 -13.66 7.06 -3.74
N ALA A 114 -14.50 7.79 -2.97
CA ALA A 114 -14.01 8.76 -2.00
C ALA A 114 -13.34 8.10 -0.78
N PHE A 115 -13.56 6.80 -0.56
CA PHE A 115 -12.84 5.99 0.42
C PHE A 115 -11.71 5.21 -0.25
N ASP A 116 -10.85 5.88 -1.01
CA ASP A 116 -9.62 5.28 -1.52
C ASP A 116 -8.76 4.80 -0.35
N VAL A 117 -8.66 3.47 -0.19
CA VAL A 117 -7.91 2.80 0.89
C VAL A 117 -6.56 2.26 0.41
N ARG A 118 -6.07 2.68 -0.76
CA ARG A 118 -4.70 2.35 -1.18
C ARG A 118 -3.70 2.90 -0.16
N ILE A 119 -2.65 2.12 0.10
CA ILE A 119 -1.59 2.52 1.02
C ILE A 119 -0.91 3.78 0.45
N PRO A 120 -0.82 4.89 1.21
CA PRO A 120 -0.16 6.10 0.73
C PRO A 120 1.30 5.83 0.35
N SER A 121 1.74 6.32 -0.82
CA SER A 121 3.11 6.09 -1.31
C SER A 121 4.19 6.55 -0.33
N ALA A 122 3.98 7.68 0.34
CA ALA A 122 4.90 8.19 1.37
C ALA A 122 5.14 7.18 2.51
N VAL A 123 4.12 6.40 2.89
CA VAL A 123 4.26 5.34 3.92
C VAL A 123 5.02 4.15 3.36
N VAL A 124 4.76 3.77 2.10
CA VAL A 124 5.50 2.69 1.42
C VAL A 124 6.98 3.05 1.30
N GLU A 125 7.28 4.26 0.84
CA GLU A 125 8.64 4.79 0.71
C GLU A 125 9.37 4.82 2.07
N GLN A 126 8.67 5.23 3.13
CA GLN A 126 9.19 5.19 4.49
C GLN A 126 9.53 3.75 4.93
N GLY A 127 8.64 2.79 4.64
CA GLY A 127 8.84 1.37 4.96
C GLY A 127 10.01 0.76 4.21
N VAL A 128 10.10 1.00 2.90
CA VAL A 128 11.20 0.53 2.05
C VAL A 128 12.52 1.13 2.49
N ARG A 129 12.57 2.43 2.80
CA ARG A 129 13.77 3.09 3.32
C ARG A 129 14.21 2.48 4.63
N ALA A 130 13.31 2.32 5.60
CA ALA A 130 13.65 1.75 6.90
C ALA A 130 14.13 0.29 6.77
N LEU A 131 13.51 -0.50 5.90
CA LEU A 131 13.93 -1.86 5.63
C LEU A 131 15.33 -1.92 5.03
N LYS A 132 15.64 -1.03 4.09
CA LYS A 132 16.99 -0.87 3.53
C LYS A 132 18.00 -0.55 4.63
N GLU A 133 17.71 0.41 5.51
CA GLU A 133 18.62 0.76 6.62
C GLU A 133 18.90 -0.44 7.54
N VAL A 134 17.91 -1.28 7.83
CA VAL A 134 18.11 -2.47 8.68
C VAL A 134 18.93 -3.54 7.97
N LEU A 135 18.68 -3.76 6.67
CA LEU A 135 19.37 -4.80 5.90
C LEU A 135 20.78 -4.41 5.45
N ARG A 136 21.17 -3.13 5.60
CA ARG A 136 22.47 -2.62 5.16
C ARG A 136 23.66 -3.37 5.75
N GLU A 137 23.52 -3.92 6.96
CA GLU A 137 24.61 -4.58 7.68
C GLU A 137 24.83 -6.03 7.21
N VAL A 138 23.83 -6.62 6.55
CA VAL A 138 23.82 -8.04 6.16
C VAL A 138 23.76 -8.26 4.65
N VAL A 139 23.45 -7.23 3.87
CA VAL A 139 23.36 -7.30 2.40
C VAL A 139 24.43 -6.44 1.73
N VAL A 140 25.12 -7.01 0.75
CA VAL A 140 26.03 -6.30 -0.16
C VAL A 140 25.37 -6.27 -1.54
N ALA A 141 25.25 -5.08 -2.15
CA ALA A 141 24.71 -4.97 -3.50
C ALA A 141 25.68 -5.59 -4.53
N GLU A 142 25.16 -6.24 -5.58
CA GLU A 142 25.96 -6.90 -6.62
C GLU A 142 26.97 -5.97 -7.33
N ASP A 143 26.70 -4.66 -7.37
CA ASP A 143 27.59 -3.65 -7.98
C ASP A 143 28.68 -3.14 -7.00
N GLY A 144 28.77 -3.70 -5.79
CA GLY A 144 29.66 -3.17 -4.74
C GLY A 144 29.30 -1.75 -4.26
N GLY A 145 28.17 -1.21 -4.72
CA GLY A 145 27.61 0.06 -4.30
C GLY A 145 26.87 -0.03 -2.96
N ASP A 146 26.82 1.10 -2.24
CA ASP A 146 25.96 1.25 -1.06
C ASP A 146 24.49 1.15 -1.50
N ILE A 147 23.66 0.41 -0.77
CA ILE A 147 22.24 0.19 -1.12
C ILE A 147 21.42 1.51 -1.08
N LEU A 148 22.04 2.56 -0.53
CA LEU A 148 21.54 3.92 -0.36
C LEU A 148 22.16 4.94 -1.35
N GLY A 149 23.19 4.58 -2.12
CA GLY A 149 23.75 5.44 -3.18
C GLY A 149 22.95 5.29 -4.48
N GLU A 150 22.56 6.31 -5.23
CA GLU A 150 22.75 7.75 -5.15
C GLU A 150 21.60 8.36 -5.97
N VAL A 151 20.78 9.23 -5.40
CA VAL A 151 19.93 10.14 -6.19
C VAL A 151 20.79 11.38 -6.47
N GLU A 152 21.89 11.22 -7.20
CA GLU A 152 22.67 12.36 -7.67
C GLU A 152 22.03 12.89 -8.95
N ASN A 153 21.23 13.91 -8.71
CA ASN A 153 20.81 14.96 -9.62
C ASN A 153 21.68 15.10 -10.88
N GLY A 154 21.11 14.82 -12.06
CA GLY A 154 21.79 15.02 -13.34
C GLY A 154 22.20 16.48 -13.54
N HIS A 155 23.51 16.76 -13.48
CA HIS A 155 24.08 18.00 -13.99
C HIS A 155 24.70 17.74 -15.37
N LYS A 156 24.09 18.36 -16.37
CA LYS A 156 24.43 18.29 -17.79
C LYS A 156 25.67 19.16 -18.03
N GLU A 157 26.85 18.58 -18.21
CA GLU A 157 27.99 19.32 -18.77
C GLU A 157 27.92 19.31 -20.29
N GLU A 158 27.44 20.41 -20.87
CA GLU A 158 27.72 20.79 -22.24
C GLU A 158 29.19 21.24 -22.34
N GLY A 159 30.06 20.36 -22.84
CA GLY A 159 31.42 20.71 -23.26
C GLY A 159 31.42 21.19 -24.71
N GLY A 160 31.26 22.50 -24.91
CA GLY A 160 31.61 23.19 -26.15
C GLY A 160 33.09 23.59 -26.19
N GLY A 161 33.70 23.53 -27.37
CA GLY A 161 35.03 24.05 -27.69
C GLY A 161 35.74 23.14 -28.69
N GLY A 162 36.30 23.60 -29.79
CA GLY A 162 36.47 24.92 -30.40
C GLY A 162 37.19 24.71 -31.73
#